data_AF-A0A353VX36-F1
#
_entry.id   AF-A0A353VX36-F1
#
_cell.length_a   1.000
_cell.length_b   1.000
_cell.length_c   1.000
_cell.angle_alpha   90.00
_cell.angle_beta   90.00
_cell.angle_gamma   90.00
#
_symmetry.space_group_name_H-M   'P 1'
#
loop_
_entity.id
_entity.type
_entity.pdbx_description
1 polymer ?
#
loop_
_entity_poly.entity_id
_entity_poly.type
_entity_poly.pdbx_seq_one_letter_code
_entity_poly.pdbx_strand_id
1 'polypeptide(L)' 'MMRGYANDCQLDNQGRILIPKELRGYAEIKRQAVILGQGNKFEIWNETSWEKQRDDWLESIGNESTSSSDSLGSLSL' A
#
# COMPACT_ATOMS: atom_id res chain seq x y z
N MET A 1 7.54 17.28 -9.31
CA MET A 1 6.69 18.43 -8.94
C MET A 1 5.73 17.96 -7.86
N MET A 2 6.02 18.27 -6.59
CA MET A 2 5.18 17.87 -5.45
C MET A 2 3.96 18.78 -5.39
N ARG A 3 2.79 18.28 -5.78
CA ARG A 3 1.53 19.03 -5.65
C ARG A 3 0.92 18.67 -4.29
N GLY A 4 0.72 19.67 -3.43
CA GLY A 4 0.04 19.53 -2.14
C GLY A 4 -1.43 19.18 -2.33
N TYR A 5 -1.74 17.89 -2.48
CA TYR A 5 -3.10 17.38 -2.56
C TYR A 5 -3.54 16.84 -1.19
N ALA A 6 -3.52 17.70 -0.16
CA ALA A 6 -4.13 17.40 1.14
C ALA A 6 -5.50 18.07 1.21
N ASN A 7 -6.52 17.35 1.67
CA ASN A 7 -7.85 17.88 1.89
C ASN A 7 -8.35 17.40 3.25
N ASP A 8 -8.85 18.34 4.06
CA ASP A 8 -9.56 17.98 5.27
C ASP A 8 -10.87 17.28 4.89
N CYS A 9 -11.12 16.12 5.49
CA CYS A 9 -12.32 15.33 5.26
C CYS A 9 -12.99 15.05 6.60
N GLN A 10 -14.29 15.30 6.67
CA GLN A 10 -15.09 14.95 7.83
C GLN A 10 -15.70 13.55 7.66
N LEU A 11 -15.78 12.81 8.76
CA LEU A 11 -16.56 11.58 8.80
C LEU A 11 -18.04 11.92 8.98
N ASP A 12 -18.90 11.22 8.26
CA ASP A 12 -20.33 11.28 8.55
C ASP A 12 -20.68 10.45 9.80
N ASN A 13 -21.95 10.52 10.23
CA ASN A 13 -22.43 9.82 11.42
C ASN A 13 -22.36 8.28 11.32
N GLN A 14 -22.09 7.73 10.13
CA GLN A 14 -21.91 6.30 9.89
C GLN A 14 -20.43 5.92 9.74
N GLY A 15 -19.51 6.87 9.99
CA GLY A 15 -18.07 6.65 9.89
C GLY A 15 -17.55 6.59 8.45
N ARG A 16 -18.29 7.11 7.46
CA ARG A 16 -17.87 7.13 6.06
C ARG A 16 -17.13 8.42 5.74
N ILE A 17 -16.13 8.34 4.86
CA ILE A 17 -15.38 9.48 4.34
C ILE A 17 -15.65 9.63 2.85
N LEU A 18 -15.97 10.85 2.41
CA LEU A 18 -16.06 11.17 1.00
C LEU A 18 -14.68 11.54 0.45
N ILE A 19 -14.05 10.63 -0.29
CA ILE A 19 -12.74 10.88 -0.93
C ILE A 19 -12.92 11.95 -2.02
N PRO A 20 -12.17 13.07 -2.00
CA PRO A 20 -12.18 14.07 -3.07
C PRO A 20 -11.94 13.48 -4.45
N LYS A 21 -12.57 14.03 -5.49
CA LYS A 21 -12.58 13.46 -6.84
C LYS A 21 -11.16 13.40 -7.43
N GLU A 22 -10.34 14.39 -7.14
CA GLU A 22 -8.95 14.54 -7.58
C GLU A 22 -8.09 13.43 -6.98
N LEU A 23 -8.24 13.16 -5.68
CA LEU A 23 -7.54 12.10 -4.96
C LEU A 23 -7.99 10.72 -5.43
N ARG A 24 -9.29 10.55 -5.67
CA ARG A 24 -9.85 9.31 -6.22
C ARG A 24 -9.34 9.04 -7.64
N GLY A 25 -9.24 10.08 -8.46
CA GLY A 25 -8.70 9.99 -9.81
C GLY A 25 -7.20 9.67 -9.80
N TYR A 26 -6.44 10.31 -8.93
CA TYR A 26 -5.02 10.02 -8.73
C TYR A 26 -4.76 8.57 -8.30
N ALA A 27 -5.56 8.04 -7.36
CA ALA A 27 -5.45 6.67 -6.89
C ALA A 27 -6.13 5.65 -7.81
N GLU A 28 -6.71 6.08 -8.94
CA GLU A 28 -7.43 5.24 -9.91
C GLU A 28 -8.54 4.36 -9.30
N ILE A 29 -9.18 4.81 -8.21
CA ILE A 29 -10.22 4.06 -7.51
C ILE A 29 -11.55 4.23 -8.27
N LYS A 30 -12.08 3.13 -8.80
CA LYS A 30 -13.35 3.12 -9.55
C LYS A 30 -14.53 2.58 -8.74
N ARG A 31 -14.41 1.34 -8.26
CA ARG A 31 -15.51 0.62 -7.58
C ARG A 31 -15.04 -0.06 -6.29
N GLN A 32 -13.95 -0.83 -6.38
CA GLN A 32 -13.34 -1.49 -5.23
C GLN A 32 -12.11 -0.72 -4.77
N ALA A 33 -11.90 -0.71 -3.46
CA ALA A 33 -10.75 -0.11 -2.82
C ALA A 33 -10.28 -1.02 -1.69
N VAL A 34 -8.97 -1.07 -1.49
CA VAL A 34 -8.35 -1.78 -0.37
C VAL A 34 -7.93 -0.75 0.67
N ILE A 35 -8.23 -1.02 1.93
CA ILE A 35 -7.80 -0.19 3.06
C ILE A 35 -6.74 -0.95 3.85
N LEU A 36 -5.61 -0.29 4.09
CA LEU A 36 -4.50 -0.85 4.85
C LEU A 36 -4.18 0.06 6.03
N GLY A 37 -4.15 -0.51 7.24
CA GLY A 37 -3.68 0.21 8.42
C GLY A 37 -2.16 0.28 8.45
N GLN A 38 -1.61 1.48 8.63
CA GLN A 38 -0.17 1.70 8.82
C GLN A 38 0.05 2.59 10.06
N GLY A 39 0.08 1.96 11.23
CA GLY A 39 0.28 2.67 12.50
C GLY A 39 -0.83 3.68 12.78
N ASN A 40 -0.49 4.97 12.70
CA ASN A 40 -1.41 6.09 12.99
C ASN A 40 -2.15 6.64 11.76
N LYS A 41 -1.96 6.02 10.58
CA LYS A 41 -2.67 6.38 9.35
C LYS A 41 -3.16 5.11 8.66
N PHE A 42 -4.00 5.29 7.66
CA PHE A 42 -4.36 4.21 6.76
C PHE A 42 -4.14 4.68 5.32
N GLU A 43 -3.92 3.71 4.45
CA GLU A 43 -3.77 3.92 3.02
C GLU A 43 -5.00 3.35 2.30
N ILE A 44 -5.40 4.03 1.24
CA ILE A 44 -6.48 3.58 0.36
C ILE A 44 -5.89 3.32 -1.01
N TRP A 45 -6.06 2.11 -1.50
CA TRP A 45 -5.50 1.65 -2.75
C TRP A 45 -6.57 1.22 -3.73
N ASN A 46 -6.29 1.36 -5.03
CA ASN A 46 -6.95 0.55 -6.04
C ASN A 46 -6.58 -0.93 -5.83
N GLU A 47 -7.57 -1.82 -5.95
CA GLU A 47 -7.40 -3.27 -5.74
C GLU A 47 -6.30 -3.88 -6.63
N THR A 48 -6.34 -3.63 -7.94
CA THR A 48 -5.37 -4.18 -8.90
C THR A 48 -3.96 -3.65 -8.65
N SER A 49 -3.83 -2.35 -8.36
CA SER A 49 -2.54 -1.75 -8.05
C SER A 49 -1.95 -2.32 -6.76
N TRP A 50 -2.80 -2.56 -5.75
CA TRP A 50 -2.39 -3.17 -4.49
C TRP A 50 -1.94 -4.62 -4.67
N GLU A 51 -2.71 -5.44 -5.37
CA GLU A 51 -2.36 -6.84 -5.62
C GLU A 51 -1.00 -6.96 -6.30
N LYS A 52 -0.77 -6.17 -7.35
CA LYS A 52 0.53 -6.12 -8.01
C LYS A 52 1.65 -5.73 -7.04
N GLN A 53 1.48 -4.64 -6.29
CA GLN A 53 2.51 -4.16 -5.37
C GLN A 53 2.83 -5.17 -4.26
N ARG A 54 1.80 -5.86 -3.77
CA ARG A 54 1.92 -6.92 -2.76
C ARG A 54 2.68 -8.11 -3.33
N ASP A 55 2.34 -8.54 -4.54
CA ASP A 55 2.94 -9.71 -5.17
C ASP A 55 4.41 -9.43 -5.51
N ASP A 56 4.72 -8.26 -6.09
CA ASP A 56 6.10 -7.78 -6.33
C ASP A 56 6.93 -7.78 -5.02
N TRP A 57 6.31 -7.33 -3.92
CA TRP A 57 6.96 -7.33 -2.60
C TRP A 57 7.20 -8.74 -2.06
N LEU A 58 6.23 -9.65 -2.17
CA LEU A 58 6.36 -11.04 -1.75
C LEU A 58 7.47 -11.76 -2.52
N GLU A 59 7.57 -11.54 -3.83
CA GLU A 59 8.65 -12.09 -4.66
C GLU A 59 10.02 -11.58 -4.23
N SER A 60 10.14 -10.29 -3.90
CA SER A 60 11.40 -9.70 -3.44
C SER A 60 11.90 -10.33 -2.13
N ILE A 61 10.99 -10.61 -1.19
CA ILE A 61 11.31 -11.27 0.09
C ILE A 61 11.75 -12.72 -0.14
N GLY A 62 11.07 -13.42 -1.04
CA GLY A 62 11.42 -14.79 -1.40
C GLY A 62 12.85 -14.90 -1.92
N ASN A 63 13.25 -13.97 -2.79
CA ASN A 63 14.60 -13.92 -3.36
C ASN A 63 15.69 -13.54 -2.33
N GLU A 64 15.43 -12.60 -1.43
CA GLU A 64 16.39 -12.24 -0.36
C GLU A 64 16.61 -13.38 0.65
N SER A 65 15.56 -14.16 0.94
CA SER A 65 15.63 -15.30 1.86
C SER A 65 16.51 -16.42 1.29
N THR A 66 16.47 -16.66 -0.02
CA THR A 66 17.38 -17.60 -0.69
C THR A 66 18.81 -17.08 -0.69
N SER A 67 19.04 -15.80 -1.01
CA SER A 67 20.38 -15.22 -1.04
C SER A 67 21.06 -15.11 0.33
N SER A 68 20.27 -14.94 1.40
CA SER A 68 20.79 -14.84 2.78
C SER A 68 21.18 -16.22 3.34
N SER A 69 20.40 -17.27 3.00
CA SER A 69 20.69 -18.64 3.43
C SER A 69 22.04 -19.15 2.93
N ASP A 70 22.43 -18.81 1.70
CA ASP A 70 23.70 -19.24 1.11
C ASP A 70 24.92 -18.62 1.83
N SER A 71 24.78 -17.39 2.31
CA SER A 71 25.85 -16.71 3.06
C SER A 71 25.99 -17.21 4.51
N LEU A 72 24.88 -17.58 5.16
CA LEU A 72 24.87 -18.10 6.54
C LEU A 72 25.42 -19.53 6.63
N GLY A 73 25.27 -20.35 5.58
CA GLY A 73 25.88 -21.68 5.51
C GLY A 73 27.42 -21.65 5.53
N SER A 74 28.03 -20.58 5.00
CA SER A 74 29.50 -20.41 5.01
C SER A 74 30.09 -20.04 6.36
N LEU A 75 29.25 -19.58 7.31
CA LEU A 75 29.64 -19.18 8.66
C LEU A 75 29.43 -20.29 9.70
N SER A 76 28.89 -21.44 9.29
CA SER A 76 28.77 -22.61 10.16
C SER A 76 30.11 -23.35 10.16
N LEU A 77 30.90 -23.17 11.23
CA LEU A 77 32.08 -23.99 11.56
C LEU A 77 31.66 -25.41 11.97
#